data_AF-B8C0C8-F1
#
_entry.id   AF-B8C0C8-F1
#
_cell.length_a   1.000
_cell.length_b   1.000
_cell.length_c   1.000
_cell.angle_alpha   90.00
_cell.angle_beta   90.00
_cell.angle_gamma   90.00
#
_symmetry.space_group_name_H-M   'P 1'
#
loop_
_entity.id
_entity.type
_entity.pdbx_description
1 polymer ?
#
loop_
_entity_poly.entity_id
_entity_poly.type
_entity_poly.pdbx_seq_one_letter_code
_entity_poly.pdbx_strand_id
1 'polypeptide(L)'
;MNFIRLTWQQMLTAVHSIHEERIIHSDLKPANFLFVRGALKLIDFGIAKAIEREDTTNVYRETLSGTLSYMSPEAIMDTSTNPKGVRVNKCGRASDIWSLGCILYQMVYGKTPFADCHGIPQKVLAITNVNHLINFPDGVDESAIDAMKLCLERNPKIRATI
;
A
#
# COMPACT_ATOMS: atom_id res chain seq x y z
N MET A 1 -14.46 -14.98 -10.99
CA MET A 1 -14.94 -14.03 -9.96
C MET A 1 -14.67 -14.47 -8.50
N ASN A 2 -14.51 -15.75 -8.15
CA ASN A 2 -14.38 -16.16 -6.73
C ASN A 2 -12.99 -15.94 -6.10
N PHE A 3 -11.89 -16.05 -6.86
CA PHE A 3 -10.53 -16.02 -6.31
C PHE A 3 -10.11 -14.68 -5.69
N ILE A 4 -10.36 -13.55 -6.38
CA ILE A 4 -10.00 -12.20 -5.88
C ILE A 4 -10.72 -11.91 -4.57
N ARG A 5 -12.03 -12.20 -4.51
CA ARG A 5 -12.84 -11.98 -3.30
C ARG A 5 -12.35 -12.82 -2.13
N LEU A 6 -12.08 -14.11 -2.33
CA LEU A 6 -11.56 -15.00 -1.27
C LEU A 6 -10.17 -14.58 -0.80
N THR A 7 -9.31 -14.16 -1.73
CA THR A 7 -7.96 -13.68 -1.40
C THR A 7 -8.05 -12.37 -0.62
N TRP A 8 -8.88 -11.43 -1.06
CA TRP A 8 -9.13 -10.15 -0.39
C TRP A 8 -9.64 -10.35 1.05
N GLN A 9 -10.60 -11.25 1.25
CA GLN A 9 -11.11 -11.60 2.58
C GLN A 9 -9.99 -12.12 3.48
N GLN A 10 -9.14 -13.03 2.98
CA GLN A 10 -8.02 -13.56 3.77
C GLN A 10 -6.94 -12.50 4.06
N MET A 11 -6.69 -11.58 3.13
CA MET A 11 -5.79 -10.43 3.37
C MET A 11 -6.33 -9.54 4.49
N LEU A 12 -7.61 -9.19 4.43
CA LEU A 12 -8.27 -8.39 5.47
C LEU A 12 -8.21 -9.10 6.82
N THR A 13 -8.54 -10.39 6.88
CA THR A 13 -8.44 -11.17 8.12
C THR A 13 -7.02 -11.16 8.69
N ALA A 14 -6.00 -11.39 7.86
CA ALA A 14 -4.62 -11.41 8.32
C ALA A 14 -4.14 -10.04 8.85
N VAL A 15 -4.48 -8.95 8.16
CA VAL A 15 -4.11 -7.60 8.59
C VAL A 15 -4.92 -7.17 9.83
N HIS A 16 -6.20 -7.55 9.91
CA HIS A 16 -7.01 -7.30 11.10
C HIS A 16 -6.43 -7.97 12.34
N SER A 17 -5.98 -9.23 12.23
CA SER A 17 -5.35 -9.95 13.34
C SER A 17 -4.12 -9.22 13.90
N ILE A 18 -3.26 -8.66 13.05
CA ILE A 18 -2.11 -7.88 13.56
C ILE A 18 -2.54 -6.53 14.12
N HIS A 19 -3.57 -5.91 13.56
CA HIS A 19 -4.08 -4.63 14.06
C HIS A 19 -4.67 -4.79 15.46
N GLU A 20 -5.36 -5.90 15.75
CA GLU A 20 -5.87 -6.24 17.08
C GLU A 20 -4.74 -6.39 18.12
N GLU A 21 -3.62 -6.97 17.70
CA GLU A 21 -2.38 -7.05 18.50
C GLU A 21 -1.60 -5.72 18.56
N ARG A 22 -2.20 -4.62 18.07
CA ARG A 22 -1.61 -3.27 18.01
C ARG A 22 -0.32 -3.20 17.18
N ILE A 23 -0.15 -4.12 16.24
CA ILE A 23 0.94 -4.13 15.27
C ILE A 23 0.46 -3.45 13.98
N ILE A 24 1.28 -2.56 13.43
CA ILE A 24 1.08 -1.94 12.11
C ILE A 24 2.19 -2.46 11.21
N HIS A 25 1.86 -2.93 10.01
CA HIS A 25 2.87 -3.52 9.13
C HIS A 25 3.70 -2.44 8.41
N SER A 26 3.08 -1.37 7.91
CA SER A 26 3.70 -0.19 7.27
C SER A 26 4.45 -0.38 5.94
N ASP A 27 4.60 -1.61 5.45
CA ASP A 27 5.28 -1.93 4.17
C ASP A 27 4.55 -3.07 3.43
N LEU A 28 3.21 -3.08 3.48
CA LEU A 28 2.41 -4.13 2.81
C LEU A 28 2.56 -4.04 1.29
N LYS A 29 2.87 -5.18 0.68
CA LYS A 29 2.94 -5.40 -0.77
C LYS A 29 2.56 -6.86 -1.07
N PRO A 30 2.28 -7.24 -2.33
CA PRO A 30 1.89 -8.60 -2.66
C PRO A 30 2.88 -9.67 -2.17
N ALA A 31 4.18 -9.35 -2.16
CA ALA A 31 5.23 -10.25 -1.69
C ALA A 31 5.16 -10.58 -0.17
N ASN A 32 4.42 -9.80 0.63
CA ASN A 32 4.16 -10.13 2.03
C ASN A 32 3.04 -11.16 2.22
N PHE A 33 2.35 -11.58 1.16
CA PHE A 33 1.28 -12.55 1.25
C PHE A 33 1.67 -13.85 0.55
N LEU A 34 1.73 -14.94 1.30
CA LEU A 34 2.14 -16.25 0.80
C LEU A 34 1.00 -17.27 0.93
N PHE A 35 0.71 -17.99 -0.15
CA PHE A 35 -0.20 -19.13 -0.10
C PHE A 35 0.52 -20.36 0.44
N VAL A 36 0.03 -20.89 1.57
CA VAL A 36 0.51 -22.13 2.19
C VAL A 36 -0.66 -23.10 2.31
N ARG A 37 -0.61 -24.20 1.55
CA ARG A 37 -1.67 -25.23 1.53
C ARG A 37 -3.07 -24.66 1.29
N GLY A 38 -3.19 -23.71 0.35
CA GLY A 38 -4.46 -23.09 -0.02
C GLY A 38 -4.94 -21.95 0.88
N ALA A 39 -4.23 -21.63 1.96
CA ALA A 39 -4.52 -20.50 2.82
C ALA A 39 -3.49 -19.38 2.65
N LEU A 40 -3.93 -18.13 2.61
CA LEU A 40 -3.09 -16.96 2.57
C LEU A 40 -2.51 -16.68 3.96
N LYS A 41 -1.21 -16.41 4.02
CA LYS A 41 -0.50 -16.02 5.24
C LYS A 41 0.23 -14.71 5.02
N LEU A 42 0.14 -13.83 6.01
CA LEU A 42 0.97 -12.63 6.08
C LEU A 42 2.35 -13.02 6.61
N ILE A 43 3.39 -12.59 5.91
CA ILE A 43 4.80 -12.82 6.23
C ILE A 43 5.55 -11.50 6.30
N ASP A 44 6.67 -11.50 7.05
CA ASP A 44 7.60 -10.37 7.15
C ASP A 44 6.94 -9.09 7.70
N PHE A 45 6.75 -9.03 9.04
CA PHE A 45 6.01 -7.96 9.75
C PHE A 45 6.71 -6.59 9.81
N GLY A 46 7.47 -6.21 8.78
CA GLY A 46 7.99 -4.85 8.61
C GLY A 46 8.98 -4.38 9.68
N ILE A 47 9.58 -5.31 10.43
CA ILE A 47 10.58 -4.97 11.45
C ILE A 47 11.90 -4.63 10.72
N ALA A 48 12.09 -3.32 10.52
CA ALA A 48 13.26 -2.61 10.01
C ALA A 48 13.41 -2.51 8.47
N LYS A 49 13.17 -1.29 7.96
CA LYS A 49 13.97 -0.72 6.87
C LYS A 49 14.69 0.53 7.36
N ALA A 50 15.91 0.31 7.88
CA ALA A 50 16.94 1.33 7.80
C ALA A 50 17.27 1.49 6.31
N ILE A 51 17.17 2.71 5.80
CA ILE A 51 17.60 3.02 4.44
C ILE A 51 19.13 3.08 4.52
N GLU A 52 19.79 1.96 4.26
CA GLU A 52 21.23 1.96 4.01
C GLU A 52 21.46 2.66 2.66
N ARG A 53 22.10 3.82 2.73
CA ARG A 53 22.57 4.56 1.56
C ARG A 53 23.86 3.89 1.09
N GLU A 54 23.77 2.90 0.20
CA GLU A 54 24.93 2.42 -0.55
C GLU A 54 24.67 2.36 -2.06
N ASP A 55 25.71 2.72 -2.80
CA ASP A 55 25.74 3.16 -4.19
C ASP A 55 25.48 2.04 -5.21
N THR A 56 24.21 1.63 -5.38
CA THR A 56 23.76 0.78 -6.50
C THR A 56 22.54 1.38 -7.20
N THR A 57 22.79 2.43 -7.99
CA THR A 57 21.77 3.42 -8.41
C THR A 57 20.61 2.92 -9.29
N ASN A 58 20.72 1.79 -10.01
CA ASN A 58 19.63 1.33 -10.89
C ASN A 58 18.71 0.29 -10.23
N VAL A 59 19.26 -0.80 -9.67
CA VAL A 59 18.48 -1.84 -8.98
C VAL A 59 17.77 -1.27 -7.74
N TYR A 60 18.45 -0.36 -7.03
CA TYR A 60 17.86 0.33 -5.88
C TYR A 60 16.71 1.27 -6.27
N ARG A 61 16.81 1.99 -7.40
CA ARG A 61 15.72 2.85 -7.90
C ARG A 61 14.49 2.04 -8.31
N GLU A 62 14.67 0.88 -8.93
CA GLU A 62 13.56 -0.02 -9.28
C GLU A 62 12.90 -0.59 -8.02
N THR A 63 13.70 -1.03 -7.05
CA THR A 63 13.22 -1.57 -5.76
C THR A 63 12.46 -0.51 -4.94
N LEU A 64 12.96 0.73 -4.91
CA LEU A 64 12.28 1.87 -4.30
C LEU A 64 10.99 2.22 -5.04
N SER A 65 10.99 2.24 -6.37
CA SER A 65 9.80 2.54 -7.18
C SER A 65 8.70 1.48 -7.01
N GLY A 66 9.09 0.20 -6.87
CA GLY A 66 8.19 -0.91 -6.55
C GLY A 66 7.54 -0.74 -5.18
N THR A 67 8.33 -0.42 -4.16
CA THR A 67 7.84 -0.19 -2.78
C THR A 67 6.93 1.05 -2.72
N LEU A 68 7.32 2.15 -3.40
CA LEU A 68 6.55 3.40 -3.44
C LEU A 68 5.13 3.22 -4.01
N SER A 69 4.91 2.19 -4.83
CA SER A 69 3.62 1.94 -5.47
C SER A 69 2.51 1.50 -4.49
N TYR A 70 2.89 1.10 -3.28
CA TYR A 70 1.96 0.71 -2.21
C TYR A 70 2.00 1.69 -1.02
N MET A 71 2.93 2.64 -1.01
CA MET A 71 3.11 3.58 0.10
C MET A 71 2.00 4.62 0.14
N SER A 72 1.49 4.90 1.34
CA SER A 72 0.43 5.89 1.54
C SER A 72 0.93 7.34 1.45
N PRO A 73 0.05 8.31 1.14
CA PRO A 73 0.42 9.72 1.07
C PRO A 73 1.07 10.22 2.35
N GLU A 74 0.52 9.86 3.50
CA GLU A 74 1.05 10.26 4.81
C GLU A 74 2.42 9.65 5.10
N ALA A 75 2.68 8.41 4.66
CA ALA A 75 3.99 7.76 4.82
C ALA A 75 5.06 8.45 3.96
N ILE A 76 4.72 8.86 2.73
CA ILE A 76 5.65 9.60 1.86
C ILE A 76 5.97 10.97 2.45
N MET A 77 4.96 11.71 2.91
CA MET A 77 5.15 13.05 3.49
C MET A 77 5.98 13.02 4.78
N ASP A 78 5.85 11.97 5.60
CA ASP A 78 6.61 11.84 6.85
C ASP A 78 8.10 11.60 6.60
N THR A 79 8.46 10.94 5.49
CA THR A 79 9.87 10.73 5.09
C THR A 79 10.56 12.00 4.60
N SER A 80 9.82 13.04 4.19
CA SER A 80 10.38 14.29 3.66
C SER A 80 10.53 15.40 4.70
N THR A 81 9.91 15.28 5.88
CA THR A 81 9.91 16.31 6.92
C THR A 81 10.40 15.80 8.28
N ASN A 82 11.72 15.62 8.47
CA ASN A 82 12.30 15.95 9.79
C ASN A 82 13.82 16.25 9.74
N PRO A 83 14.23 17.52 9.94
CA PRO A 83 15.64 17.91 10.12
C PRO A 83 16.30 17.33 11.37
N LYS A 84 15.51 16.75 12.29
CA LYS A 84 15.96 16.23 13.59
C LYS A 84 16.17 14.71 13.62
N GLY A 85 16.01 14.00 12.50
CA GLY A 85 16.25 12.55 12.44
C GLY A 85 15.28 11.67 13.24
N VAL A 86 14.29 12.26 13.92
CA VAL A 86 13.26 11.51 14.66
C VAL A 86 12.12 11.17 13.72
N ARG A 87 12.03 9.91 13.29
CA ARG A 87 10.84 9.37 12.61
C ARG A 87 9.68 9.40 13.61
N VAL A 88 8.79 10.38 13.50
CA VAL A 88 7.55 10.38 14.27
C VAL A 88 6.57 9.55 13.47
N ASN A 89 6.59 8.22 13.63
CA ASN A 89 5.70 7.29 12.93
C ASN A 89 4.24 7.77 12.95
N LYS A 90 3.83 8.52 11.93
CA LYS A 90 2.42 8.85 11.63
C LYS A 90 1.80 7.82 10.68
N CYS A 91 2.53 6.75 10.37
CA CYS A 91 2.02 5.59 9.65
C CYS A 91 1.16 4.76 10.60
N GLY A 92 -0.14 5.06 10.64
CA GLY A 92 -1.13 4.36 11.45
C GLY A 92 -1.68 3.11 10.75
N ARG A 93 -2.66 2.46 11.37
CA ARG A 93 -3.44 1.37 10.74
C ARG A 93 -3.97 1.74 9.34
N ALA A 94 -4.35 3.01 9.15
CA ALA A 94 -4.81 3.54 7.87
C ALA A 94 -3.78 3.38 6.73
N SER A 95 -2.47 3.41 7.01
CA SER A 95 -1.43 3.25 5.99
C SER A 95 -1.41 1.82 5.42
N ASP A 96 -1.69 0.82 6.26
CA ASP A 96 -1.89 -0.56 5.81
C ASP A 96 -3.12 -0.68 4.90
N ILE A 97 -4.21 0.04 5.21
CA ILE A 97 -5.43 0.04 4.39
C ILE A 97 -5.18 0.61 2.99
N TRP A 98 -4.41 1.69 2.87
CA TRP A 98 -4.01 2.22 1.57
C TRP A 98 -3.23 1.19 0.76
N SER A 99 -2.25 0.55 1.41
CA SER A 99 -1.42 -0.48 0.80
C SER A 99 -2.27 -1.66 0.30
N LEU A 100 -3.24 -2.11 1.10
CA LEU A 100 -4.24 -3.11 0.71
C LEU A 100 -5.07 -2.64 -0.49
N GLY A 101 -5.50 -1.38 -0.53
CA GLY A 101 -6.19 -0.78 -1.67
C GLY A 101 -5.38 -0.83 -2.96
N CYS A 102 -4.08 -0.52 -2.89
CA CYS A 102 -3.16 -0.64 -4.02
C CYS A 102 -3.02 -2.10 -4.50
N ILE A 103 -2.96 -3.07 -3.58
CA ILE A 103 -2.88 -4.50 -3.92
C ILE A 103 -4.19 -4.97 -4.57
N LEU A 104 -5.36 -4.61 -4.02
CA LEU A 104 -6.65 -4.95 -4.62
C LEU A 104 -6.78 -4.35 -6.03
N TYR A 105 -6.38 -3.10 -6.20
CA TYR A 105 -6.34 -2.45 -7.51
C TYR A 105 -5.47 -3.21 -8.50
N GLN A 106 -4.28 -3.66 -8.08
CA GLN A 106 -3.42 -4.48 -8.90
C GLN A 106 -4.04 -5.85 -9.25
N MET A 107 -4.71 -6.50 -8.31
CA MET A 107 -5.38 -7.77 -8.56
C MET A 107 -6.53 -7.64 -9.56
N VAL A 108 -7.23 -6.50 -9.56
CA VAL A 108 -8.38 -6.23 -10.42
C VAL A 108 -7.95 -5.75 -11.81
N TYR A 109 -7.01 -4.80 -11.89
CA TYR A 109 -6.63 -4.13 -13.14
C TYR A 109 -5.26 -4.55 -13.70
N GLY A 110 -4.53 -5.44 -13.02
CA GLY A 110 -3.22 -5.93 -13.44
C GLY A 110 -2.04 -4.96 -13.22
N LYS A 111 -2.31 -3.74 -12.73
CA LYS A 111 -1.32 -2.70 -12.44
C LYS A 111 -1.70 -1.92 -11.19
N THR A 112 -0.76 -1.24 -10.54
CA THR A 112 -1.07 -0.37 -9.38
C THR A 112 -1.72 0.95 -9.82
N PRO A 113 -2.40 1.69 -8.91
CA PRO A 113 -3.14 2.92 -9.28
C PRO A 113 -2.29 3.99 -9.97
N PHE A 114 -0.99 4.03 -9.67
CA PHE A 114 -0.04 5.01 -10.19
C PHE A 114 1.07 4.39 -11.05
N ALA A 115 0.81 3.22 -11.65
CA ALA A 115 1.79 2.52 -12.47
C ALA A 115 2.25 3.32 -13.70
N ASP A 116 1.37 4.17 -14.23
CA ASP A 116 1.65 5.01 -15.41
C ASP A 116 2.54 6.24 -15.07
N CYS A 117 2.84 6.46 -13.78
CA CYS A 117 3.79 7.49 -13.33
C CYS A 117 5.22 6.89 -13.32
N HIS A 118 5.94 7.07 -14.43
CA HIS A 118 7.24 6.42 -14.66
C HIS A 118 8.41 6.96 -13.80
N GLY A 119 8.30 8.19 -13.27
CA GLY A 119 9.32 8.78 -12.40
C GLY A 119 8.94 8.78 -10.92
N ILE A 120 9.93 8.57 -10.02
CA ILE A 120 9.72 8.70 -8.57
C ILE A 120 9.08 10.05 -8.20
N PRO A 121 9.58 11.22 -8.67
CA PRO A 121 8.96 12.51 -8.34
C PRO A 121 7.51 12.63 -8.85
N GLN A 122 7.24 12.13 -10.06
CA GLN A 122 5.90 12.14 -10.65
C GLN A 122 4.94 11.27 -9.85
N LYS A 123 5.39 10.07 -9.44
CA LYS A 123 4.60 9.13 -8.63
C LYS A 123 4.33 9.68 -7.24
N VAL A 124 5.34 10.26 -6.57
CA VAL A 124 5.16 10.98 -5.29
C VAL A 124 4.10 12.05 -5.44
N LEU A 125 4.23 12.92 -6.45
CA LEU A 125 3.27 14.00 -6.69
C LEU A 125 1.85 13.46 -6.92
N ALA A 126 1.68 12.41 -7.72
CA ALA A 126 0.38 11.81 -8.00
C ALA A 126 -0.26 11.17 -6.74
N ILE A 127 0.53 10.49 -5.92
CA ILE A 127 0.07 9.88 -4.67
C ILE A 127 -0.36 10.98 -3.69
N THR A 128 0.44 12.03 -3.50
CA THR A 128 0.20 13.06 -2.49
C THR A 128 -0.80 14.13 -2.90
N ASN A 129 -1.06 14.31 -4.20
CA ASN A 129 -1.94 15.35 -4.71
C ASN A 129 -3.43 14.96 -4.58
N VAL A 130 -4.16 15.66 -3.72
CA VAL A 130 -5.61 15.46 -3.51
C VAL A 130 -6.45 15.70 -4.76
N ASN A 131 -5.98 16.51 -5.70
CA ASN A 131 -6.67 16.79 -6.96
C ASN A 131 -6.37 15.75 -8.05
N HIS A 132 -5.42 14.84 -7.82
CA HIS A 132 -5.14 13.77 -8.77
C HIS A 132 -6.18 12.65 -8.62
N LEU A 133 -7.05 12.50 -9.63
CA LEU A 133 -8.08 11.47 -9.63
C LEU A 133 -7.46 10.10 -9.92
N ILE A 134 -7.82 9.12 -9.10
CA ILE A 134 -7.48 7.71 -9.36
C ILE A 134 -8.51 7.17 -10.34
N ASN A 135 -8.04 6.61 -11.46
CA ASN A 135 -8.91 6.04 -12.48
C ASN A 135 -9.39 4.63 -12.05
N PHE A 136 -10.69 4.38 -12.12
CA PHE A 136 -11.30 3.06 -11.87
C PHE A 136 -12.09 2.64 -13.11
N PRO A 137 -11.47 1.96 -14.09
CA PRO A 137 -12.15 1.54 -15.30
C PRO A 137 -13.36 0.64 -15.03
N ASP A 138 -14.45 0.85 -15.77
CA ASP A 138 -15.65 0.02 -15.70
C ASP A 138 -15.41 -1.41 -16.21
N GLY A 139 -16.39 -2.30 -16.01
CA GLY A 139 -16.34 -3.69 -16.46
C GLY A 139 -15.78 -4.68 -15.42
N VAL A 140 -15.66 -4.23 -14.17
CA VAL A 140 -15.34 -5.06 -13.01
C VAL A 140 -16.46 -4.98 -11.97
N ASP A 141 -16.39 -5.83 -10.93
CA ASP A 141 -17.39 -5.87 -9.87
C ASP A 141 -17.47 -4.54 -9.11
N GLU A 142 -18.66 -3.94 -9.03
CA GLU A 142 -18.90 -2.65 -8.36
C GLU A 142 -18.44 -2.67 -6.89
N SER A 143 -18.64 -3.79 -6.19
CA SER A 143 -18.22 -3.94 -4.79
C SER A 143 -16.70 -3.89 -4.64
N ALA A 144 -15.94 -4.34 -5.65
CA ALA A 144 -14.49 -4.20 -5.67
C ALA A 144 -14.08 -2.74 -5.90
N ILE A 145 -14.78 -2.03 -6.79
CA ILE A 145 -14.55 -0.59 -7.03
C ILE A 145 -14.77 0.20 -5.75
N ASP A 146 -15.88 -0.05 -5.05
CA ASP A 146 -16.21 0.63 -3.80
C ASP A 146 -15.19 0.32 -2.70
N ALA A 147 -14.79 -0.94 -2.56
CA ALA A 147 -13.73 -1.32 -1.62
C ALA A 147 -12.40 -0.59 -1.93
N MET A 148 -12.01 -0.48 -3.20
CA MET A 148 -10.81 0.26 -3.58
C MET A 148 -10.93 1.76 -3.29
N LYS A 149 -12.07 2.39 -3.59
CA LYS A 149 -12.31 3.81 -3.29
C LYS A 149 -12.22 4.10 -1.79
N LEU A 150 -12.79 3.22 -0.97
CA LEU A 150 -12.73 3.32 0.50
C LEU A 150 -11.29 3.20 1.03
N CYS A 151 -10.48 2.34 0.42
CA CYS A 151 -9.08 2.15 0.80
C CYS A 151 -8.15 3.28 0.30
N LEU A 152 -8.40 3.80 -0.90
CA LEU A 152 -7.56 4.79 -1.58
C LEU A 152 -8.00 6.24 -1.32
N GLU A 153 -8.72 6.47 -0.21
CA GLU A 153 -8.97 7.79 0.33
C GLU A 153 -7.67 8.38 0.90
N ARG A 154 -7.28 9.56 0.42
CA ARG A 154 -5.99 10.18 0.78
C ARG A 154 -5.98 10.69 2.20
N ASN A 155 -7.11 11.16 2.73
CA ASN A 155 -7.19 11.59 4.11
C ASN A 155 -7.31 10.37 5.05
N PRO A 156 -6.26 10.03 5.82
CA PRO A 156 -6.25 8.82 6.64
C PRO A 156 -7.30 8.83 7.76
N LYS A 157 -7.90 9.99 8.10
CA LYS A 157 -8.96 10.09 9.12
C LYS A 157 -10.32 9.59 8.64
N ILE A 158 -10.56 9.62 7.33
CA ILE A 158 -11.81 9.18 6.70
C ILE A 158 -11.63 7.95 5.80
N ARG A 159 -10.39 7.51 5.59
CA ARG A 159 -10.07 6.22 4.98
C ARG A 159 -10.68 5.10 5.81
N ALA A 160 -11.22 4.09 5.15
CA ALA A 160 -11.84 2.96 5.82
C ALA A 160 -10.86 2.24 6.78
N THR A 161 -11.43 1.48 7.70
CA THR A 161 -10.72 0.53 8.57
C THR A 161 -11.21 -0.89 8.24
N ILE A 162 -10.47 -1.90 8.71
CA ILE A 162 -10.92 -3.29 8.62
C ILE A 162 -12.07 -3.53 9.60
#